data_AF-M4D9N6-F1
#
_entry.id   AF-M4D9N6-F1
#
_cell.length_a   1.000
_cell.length_b   1.000
_cell.length_c   1.000
_cell.angle_alpha   90.00
_cell.angle_beta   90.00
_cell.angle_gamma   90.00
#
_symmetry.space_group_name_H-M   'P 1'
#
loop_
_entity.id
_entity.type
_entity.pdbx_description
1 polymer ?
#
loop_
_entity_poly.entity_id
_entity_poly.type
_entity_poly.pdbx_seq_one_letter_code
_entity_poly.pdbx_strand_id
1 'polypeptide(L)'
;MSMAYSLNIWNLQHFMVLIKPSSSIPQEVIVFDFQPVNPESIEAAVSIISGKSVPGVVMQRKLKNVPKQRCWMVGSPKGNNAMEMAIEFNSSWETDLRVGFHDCRHYTNELVQHLTGEIQIVERLTKSISS
;
A
#
# COMPACT_ATOMS: atom_id res chain seq x y z
N MET A 1 -9.34 4.29 -31.47
CA MET A 1 -9.25 4.49 -30.01
C MET A 1 -8.78 3.19 -29.38
N SER A 2 -7.68 3.21 -28.63
CA SER A 2 -7.10 2.00 -28.01
C SER A 2 -7.93 1.58 -26.81
N MET A 3 -8.23 0.28 -26.67
CA MET A 3 -8.94 -0.33 -25.52
C MET A 3 -8.30 0.00 -24.16
N ALA A 4 -7.03 0.42 -24.18
CA ALA A 4 -6.29 0.97 -23.06
C ALA A 4 -6.97 2.19 -22.40
N TYR A 5 -7.58 3.08 -23.19
CA TYR A 5 -8.25 4.27 -22.64
C TYR A 5 -9.61 3.95 -22.01
N SER A 6 -10.31 2.92 -22.50
CA SER A 6 -11.58 2.46 -21.92
C SER A 6 -11.42 1.64 -20.63
N LEU A 7 -10.21 1.13 -20.33
CA LEU A 7 -9.94 0.31 -19.14
C LEU A 7 -9.43 1.10 -17.93
N ASN A 8 -9.29 2.43 -18.01
CA ASN A 8 -8.82 3.28 -16.92
C ASN A 8 -7.52 2.78 -16.22
N ILE A 9 -6.65 2.09 -16.97
CA ILE A 9 -5.36 1.52 -16.51
C ILE A 9 -4.39 2.58 -15.98
N TRP A 10 -4.68 3.86 -16.21
CA TRP A 10 -3.98 5.00 -15.62
C TRP A 10 -4.04 5.04 -14.08
N ASN A 11 -4.96 4.30 -13.45
CA ASN A 11 -5.15 4.27 -12.01
C ASN A 11 -4.55 3.05 -11.30
N LEU A 12 -3.62 2.32 -11.94
CA LEU A 12 -2.89 1.18 -11.36
C LEU A 12 -1.66 1.60 -10.53
N GLN A 13 -1.79 2.69 -9.77
CA GLN A 13 -0.74 3.09 -8.84
C GLN A 13 -0.72 2.15 -7.65
N HIS A 14 0.47 1.64 -7.32
CA HIS A 14 0.67 0.79 -6.15
C HIS A 14 1.19 1.62 -4.98
N PHE A 15 0.51 1.52 -3.84
CA PHE A 15 0.85 2.24 -2.62
C PHE A 15 1.35 1.28 -1.55
N MET A 16 2.30 1.77 -0.75
CA MET A 16 2.95 1.02 0.32
C MET A 16 3.18 1.95 1.50
N VAL A 17 3.25 1.39 2.70
CA VAL A 17 3.54 2.15 3.93
C VAL A 17 4.96 1.86 4.38
N LEU A 18 5.74 2.91 4.66
CA LEU A 18 7.11 2.80 5.15
C LEU A 18 7.16 3.26 6.61
N ILE A 19 7.66 2.40 7.49
CA ILE A 19 7.94 2.71 8.89
C ILE A 19 9.45 2.80 9.07
N LYS A 20 9.92 3.96 9.52
CA LYS A 20 11.30 4.16 9.94
C LYS A 20 11.43 3.84 11.43
N PRO A 21 12.15 2.77 11.82
CA PRO A 21 12.33 2.43 13.23
C PRO A 21 13.19 3.48 13.95
N SER A 22 12.93 3.69 15.24
CA SER A 22 13.68 4.64 16.06
C SER A 22 15.11 4.19 16.39
N SER A 23 15.37 2.88 16.36
CA SER A 23 16.61 2.24 16.84
C SER A 23 17.41 1.50 15.75
N SER A 24 16.99 1.56 14.48
CA SER A 24 17.68 0.86 13.41
C SER A 24 18.96 1.56 12.98
N ILE A 25 19.88 0.80 12.38
CA ILE A 25 21.01 1.31 11.61
C ILE A 25 20.51 2.50 10.78
N PRO A 26 21.20 3.67 10.82
CA PRO A 26 20.72 4.87 10.15
C PRO A 26 20.56 4.55 8.67
N GLN A 27 19.29 4.43 8.23
CA GLN A 27 18.76 4.33 6.85
C GLN A 27 17.78 3.17 6.63
N GLU A 28 17.77 2.11 7.45
CA GLU A 28 16.82 1.01 7.24
C GLU A 28 15.37 1.43 7.51
N VAL A 29 14.46 0.99 6.63
CA VAL A 29 13.02 1.17 6.77
C VAL A 29 12.30 -0.14 6.50
N ILE A 30 11.19 -0.34 7.20
CA ILE A 30 10.33 -1.49 6.98
C ILE A 30 9.17 -1.06 6.10
N VAL A 31 8.93 -1.82 5.04
CA VAL A 31 7.83 -1.61 4.13
C VAL A 31 6.73 -2.61 4.41
N PHE A 32 5.51 -2.10 4.44
CA PHE A 32 4.26 -2.81 4.55
C PHE A 32 3.52 -2.68 3.23
N ASP A 33 3.07 -3.81 2.70
CA ASP A 33 2.54 -3.96 1.35
C ASP A 33 1.31 -4.86 1.33
N PHE A 34 0.38 -4.63 0.41
CA PHE A 34 -0.72 -5.54 0.11
C PHE A 34 -0.87 -5.70 -1.40
N GLN A 35 -0.64 -6.91 -1.90
CA GLN A 35 -0.59 -7.21 -3.33
C GLN A 35 -1.14 -8.60 -3.65
N PRO A 36 -1.39 -8.96 -4.92
CA PRO A 36 -1.73 -10.33 -5.28
C PRO A 36 -0.64 -11.31 -4.83
N VAL A 37 -1.01 -12.55 -4.47
CA VAL A 37 -0.04 -13.60 -4.11
C VAL A 37 1.00 -13.81 -5.21
N ASN A 38 0.58 -13.77 -6.47
CA ASN A 38 1.46 -13.78 -7.62
C ASN A 38 1.19 -12.53 -8.49
N PRO A 39 1.93 -11.43 -8.28
CA PRO A 39 1.71 -10.18 -9.01
C PRO A 39 2.08 -10.27 -10.50
N GLU A 40 2.82 -11.30 -10.92
CA GLU A 40 3.22 -11.53 -12.31
C GLU A 40 2.29 -12.51 -13.06
N SER A 41 1.30 -13.10 -12.38
CA SER A 41 0.36 -14.04 -13.00
C SER A 41 -0.57 -13.35 -13.98
N ILE A 42 -0.61 -13.89 -15.21
CA ILE A 42 -1.53 -13.44 -16.25
C ILE A 42 -2.99 -13.74 -15.85
N GLU A 43 -3.24 -14.88 -15.21
CA GLU A 43 -4.55 -15.30 -14.73
C GLU A 43 -5.08 -14.34 -13.66
N ALA A 44 -4.21 -13.93 -12.73
CA ALA A 44 -4.53 -12.91 -11.74
C ALA A 44 -4.83 -11.57 -12.41
N ALA A 45 -4.02 -11.14 -13.38
CA ALA A 45 -4.24 -9.89 -14.11
C ALA A 45 -5.58 -9.90 -14.87
N VAL A 46 -5.92 -10.98 -15.57
CA VAL A 46 -7.21 -11.13 -16.28
C VAL A 46 -8.38 -11.08 -15.28
N SER A 47 -8.25 -11.74 -14.13
CA SER A 47 -9.27 -11.74 -13.08
C SER A 47 -9.49 -10.33 -12.52
N ILE A 48 -8.42 -9.61 -12.22
CA ILE A 48 -8.44 -8.22 -11.73
C ILE A 48 -9.11 -7.30 -12.75
N ILE A 49 -8.70 -7.35 -14.02
CA ILE A 49 -9.28 -6.53 -15.09
C ILE A 49 -10.76 -6.86 -15.30
N SER A 50 -11.16 -8.11 -15.05
CA SER A 50 -12.57 -8.54 -15.07
C SER A 50 -13.35 -8.17 -13.80
N GLY A 51 -12.74 -7.42 -12.87
CA GLY A 51 -13.36 -6.96 -11.63
C GLY A 51 -13.58 -8.04 -10.56
N LYS A 52 -12.94 -9.21 -10.72
CA LYS A 52 -13.02 -10.34 -9.78
C LYS A 52 -12.02 -10.17 -8.63
N SER A 53 -12.33 -10.79 -7.51
CA SER A 53 -11.38 -10.95 -6.40
C SER A 53 -10.29 -11.96 -6.77
N VAL A 54 -9.08 -11.76 -6.25
CA VAL A 54 -7.95 -12.68 -6.35
C VAL A 54 -7.30 -12.86 -4.97
N PRO A 55 -6.62 -13.98 -4.70
CA PRO A 55 -5.84 -14.13 -3.48
C PRO A 55 -4.77 -13.02 -3.37
N GLY A 56 -4.83 -12.27 -2.28
CA GLY A 56 -3.86 -11.26 -1.88
C GLY A 56 -2.94 -11.75 -0.77
N VAL A 57 -1.92 -10.95 -0.49
CA VAL A 57 -0.96 -11.18 0.58
C VAL A 57 -0.51 -9.85 1.16
N VAL A 58 -0.52 -9.74 2.49
CA VAL A 58 0.17 -8.66 3.20
C VAL A 58 1.63 -9.04 3.38
N MET A 59 2.54 -8.14 3.01
CA MET A 59 3.98 -8.40 3.10
C MET A 59 4.68 -7.36 3.95
N GLN A 60 5.75 -7.81 4.60
CA GLN A 60 6.69 -6.99 5.33
C GLN A 60 8.08 -7.20 4.73
N ARG A 61 8.77 -6.13 4.32
CA ARG A 61 10.14 -6.23 3.79
C ARG A 61 11.04 -5.10 4.27
N LYS A 62 12.33 -5.38 4.44
CA LYS A 62 13.33 -4.37 4.77
C LYS A 62 13.80 -3.67 3.49
N LEU A 63 13.93 -2.35 3.55
CA LEU A 63 14.65 -1.56 2.56
C LEU A 63 15.82 -0.85 3.23
N LYS A 64 16.95 -0.80 2.52
CA LYS A 64 18.16 -0.14 3.01
C LYS A 64 18.00 1.37 3.17
N ASN A 65 17.14 2.01 2.37
CA ASN A 65 16.95 3.45 2.33
C ASN A 65 15.49 3.81 2.02
N VAL A 66 15.06 4.99 2.47
CA VAL A 66 13.80 5.61 2.02
C VAL A 66 13.91 5.96 0.53
N PRO A 67 12.92 5.61 -0.31
CA PRO A 67 12.89 6.04 -1.71
C PRO A 67 12.96 7.57 -1.84
N LYS A 68 13.79 8.06 -2.76
CA LYS A 68 13.99 9.52 -2.97
C LYS A 68 12.87 10.18 -3.77
N GLN A 69 12.04 9.39 -4.43
CA GLN A 69 10.96 9.84 -5.31
C GLN A 69 9.68 9.14 -4.92
N ARG A 70 8.54 9.81 -5.15
CA ARG A 70 7.20 9.29 -4.87
C ARG A 70 7.09 8.71 -3.45
N CYS A 71 7.68 9.40 -2.49
CA CYS A 71 7.67 9.04 -1.08
C CYS A 71 7.42 10.31 -0.28
N TRP A 72 6.49 10.24 0.66
CA TRP A 72 6.03 11.38 1.44
C TRP A 72 6.00 11.01 2.92
N MET A 73 6.41 11.95 3.78
CA MET A 73 6.23 11.82 5.22
C MET A 73 4.76 12.10 5.53
N VAL A 74 4.06 11.12 6.11
CA VAL A 74 2.63 11.24 6.40
C VAL A 74 2.37 11.65 7.85
N GLY A 75 3.15 11.15 8.81
CA GLY A 75 2.99 11.53 10.21
C GLY A 75 3.82 10.68 11.17
N SER A 76 3.65 10.96 12.46
CA SER A 76 4.23 10.18 13.55
C SER A 76 3.20 9.21 14.14
N PRO A 77 3.63 8.03 14.60
CA PRO A 77 2.73 7.06 15.20
C PRO A 77 2.15 7.58 16.53
N LYS A 78 0.89 7.23 16.82
CA LYS A 78 0.17 7.63 18.05
C LYS A 78 0.72 6.97 19.31
N GLY A 79 1.38 5.82 19.19
CA GLY A 79 1.89 5.02 20.29
C GLY A 79 3.41 4.81 20.27
N ASN A 80 3.91 4.13 21.29
CA ASN A 80 5.35 3.94 21.49
C ASN A 80 5.97 2.88 20.56
N ASN A 81 5.16 2.07 19.87
CA ASN A 81 5.66 0.98 19.03
C ASN A 81 4.86 0.83 17.71
N ALA A 82 5.19 1.66 16.72
CA ALA A 82 4.57 1.61 15.39
C ALA A 82 4.71 0.25 14.69
N MET A 83 5.81 -0.46 14.96
CA MET A 83 6.08 -1.76 14.33
C MET A 83 5.12 -2.84 14.81
N GLU A 84 4.85 -2.89 16.12
CA GLU A 84 3.91 -3.85 16.71
C GLU A 84 2.48 -3.58 16.24
N MET A 85 2.05 -2.32 16.25
CA MET A 85 0.74 -1.91 15.71
C MET A 85 0.56 -2.34 14.25
N ALA A 86 1.59 -2.17 13.42
CA ALA A 86 1.51 -2.56 12.00
C ALA A 86 1.51 -4.09 11.80
N ILE A 87 2.20 -4.85 12.67
CA ILE A 87 2.17 -6.33 12.63
C ILE A 87 0.80 -6.85 13.07
N GLU A 88 0.22 -6.28 14.12
CA GLU A 88 -1.13 -6.61 14.59
C GLU A 88 -2.18 -6.25 13.52
N PHE A 89 -2.06 -5.08 12.90
CA PHE A 89 -2.92 -4.72 11.79
C PHE A 89 -2.85 -5.76 10.66
N ASN A 90 -1.64 -6.15 10.24
CA ASN A 90 -1.44 -7.15 9.19
C ASN A 90 -2.07 -8.50 9.51
N SER A 91 -2.02 -8.96 10.76
CA SER A 91 -2.58 -10.27 11.12
C SER A 91 -4.11 -10.31 11.07
N SER A 92 -4.76 -9.14 11.11
CA SER A 92 -6.21 -8.98 11.03
C SER A 92 -6.75 -8.65 9.64
N TRP A 93 -5.88 -8.32 8.67
CA TRP A 93 -6.29 -7.85 7.35
C TRP A 93 -6.88 -8.99 6.49
N GLU A 94 -8.08 -8.79 5.94
CA GLU A 94 -8.68 -9.71 4.97
C GLU A 94 -7.88 -9.72 3.66
N THR A 95 -7.58 -10.90 3.11
CA THR A 95 -6.66 -11.03 1.98
C THR A 95 -7.34 -11.25 0.63
N ASP A 96 -8.66 -11.21 0.56
CA ASP A 96 -9.41 -11.24 -0.71
C ASP A 96 -9.26 -9.92 -1.47
N LEU A 97 -8.23 -9.83 -2.31
CA LEU A 97 -7.86 -8.60 -3.01
C LEU A 97 -8.83 -8.32 -4.15
N ARG A 98 -9.43 -7.13 -4.12
CA ARG A 98 -10.31 -6.63 -5.20
C ARG A 98 -10.00 -5.18 -5.52
N VAL A 99 -9.46 -4.96 -6.72
CA VAL A 99 -9.10 -3.60 -7.18
C VAL A 99 -10.34 -2.68 -7.19
N GLY A 100 -10.22 -1.55 -6.51
CA GLY A 100 -11.24 -0.52 -6.35
C GLY A 100 -12.14 -0.69 -5.12
N PHE A 101 -12.02 -1.80 -4.39
CA PHE A 101 -12.88 -2.11 -3.24
C PHE A 101 -12.11 -2.56 -2.00
N HIS A 102 -11.06 -3.37 -2.19
CA HIS A 102 -10.19 -3.89 -1.14
C HIS A 102 -8.81 -4.17 -1.72
N ASP A 103 -7.98 -3.14 -1.80
CA ASP A 103 -6.68 -3.19 -2.47
C ASP A 103 -5.62 -2.39 -1.74
N CYS A 104 -4.44 -2.24 -2.34
CA CYS A 104 -3.29 -1.56 -1.74
C CYS A 104 -3.60 -0.13 -1.27
N ARG A 105 -4.57 0.57 -1.88
CA ARG A 105 -4.95 1.93 -1.49
C ARG A 105 -5.74 1.93 -0.19
N HIS A 106 -6.69 1.00 -0.06
CA HIS A 106 -7.48 0.79 1.14
C HIS A 106 -6.57 0.36 2.29
N TYR A 107 -5.72 -0.65 2.05
CA TYR A 107 -4.72 -1.10 3.01
C TYR A 107 -3.80 0.05 3.48
N THR A 108 -3.29 0.87 2.54
CA THR A 108 -2.42 2.00 2.88
C THR A 108 -3.17 3.05 3.72
N ASN A 109 -4.38 3.43 3.33
CA ASN A 109 -5.19 4.40 4.06
C ASN A 109 -5.51 3.91 5.48
N GLU A 110 -5.95 2.65 5.63
CA GLU A 110 -6.34 2.09 6.92
C GLU A 110 -5.15 1.85 7.85
N LEU A 111 -4.03 1.33 7.33
CA LEU A 111 -2.81 1.18 8.11
C LEU A 111 -2.29 2.54 8.59
N VAL A 112 -2.27 3.55 7.72
CA VAL A 112 -1.85 4.90 8.12
C VAL A 112 -2.80 5.50 9.16
N GLN A 113 -4.11 5.34 8.99
CA GLN A 113 -5.10 5.81 9.97
C GLN A 113 -4.93 5.11 11.32
N HIS A 114 -4.68 3.81 11.30
CA HIS A 114 -4.42 3.02 12.51
C HIS A 114 -3.16 3.52 13.24
N LEU A 115 -2.07 3.75 12.50
CA LEU A 115 -0.79 4.20 13.05
C LEU A 115 -0.81 5.66 13.52
N THR A 116 -1.37 6.57 12.72
CA THR A 116 -1.16 8.02 12.86
C THR A 116 -2.46 8.80 13.08
N GLY A 117 -3.61 8.26 12.66
CA GLY A 117 -4.90 8.96 12.63
C GLY A 117 -5.16 9.79 11.39
N GLU A 118 -4.17 9.94 10.50
CA GLU A 118 -4.37 10.60 9.21
C GLU A 118 -5.29 9.77 8.31
N ILE A 119 -6.20 10.44 7.60
CA ILE A 119 -7.19 9.81 6.74
C ILE A 119 -7.05 10.29 5.29
N GLN A 120 -7.55 9.48 4.35
CA GLN A 120 -7.61 9.80 2.91
C GLN A 120 -6.26 10.25 2.32
N ILE A 121 -5.18 9.61 2.76
CA ILE A 121 -3.82 10.04 2.43
C ILE A 121 -3.50 9.72 0.97
N VAL A 122 -3.98 8.60 0.44
CA VAL A 122 -3.77 8.24 -0.96
C VAL A 122 -4.37 9.31 -1.88
N GLU A 123 -5.62 9.72 -1.63
CA GLU A 123 -6.32 10.73 -2.41
C GLU A 123 -5.62 12.10 -2.34
N ARG A 124 -5.15 12.48 -1.15
CA ARG A 124 -4.37 13.72 -0.95
C ARG A 124 -3.06 13.70 -1.72
N LEU A 125 -2.34 12.59 -1.68
CA LEU A 125 -1.04 12.44 -2.35
C LEU A 125 -1.20 12.40 -3.87
N THR A 126 -2.18 11.67 -4.40
CA THR A 126 -2.41 11.61 -5.86
C THR A 126 -2.77 12.98 -6.45
N LYS A 127 -3.56 13.80 -5.74
CA LYS A 127 -3.85 15.18 -6.17
C LYS A 127 -2.60 16.06 -6.27
N SER A 128 -1.65 15.88 -5.37
CA SER A 128 -0.39 16.64 -5.36
C SER A 128 0.55 16.30 -6.52
N ILE A 129 0.39 15.13 -7.14
CA ILE A 129 1.22 14.66 -8.27
C ILE A 129 0.66 15.18 -9.60
N SER A 130 -0.65 15.46 -9.66
CA SER A 130 -1.36 15.94 -10.85
C SER A 130 -1.33 17.46 -11.06
N SER A 131 -0.67 18.20 -10.16
CA SER A 131 -0.51 19.65 -10.16
C SER A 131 0.95 20.03 -10.34
#